data_AF-A0A7X6KTD7-F1
#
_entry.id   AF-A0A7X6KTD7-F1
#
_cell.length_a   1.000
_cell.length_b   1.000
_cell.length_c   1.000
_cell.angle_alpha   90.00
_cell.angle_beta   90.00
_cell.angle_gamma   90.00
#
_symmetry.space_group_name_H-M   'P 1'
#
loop_
_entity.id
_entity.type
_entity.pdbx_description
1 polymer ?
#
loop_
_entity_poly.entity_id
_entity_poly.type
_entity_poly.pdbx_seq_one_letter_code
_entity_poly.pdbx_strand_id
1 'polypeptide(L)'
;MTSTPQTPGRPRRVRLSREERLAQIIEASTRLVSRQGFWGLSLQEVATEVGITQAGLLHYVHTKEGLLQLLIEQGYDRRFDPEDFIATGDAAATHPDGASFPAYCRYLVANNARDPQLIRLYMVLGAESMSPEHPAHAYFDARPDAVWQLYSATRWRIPPEIGGWPAMRELVELTIATMDGLQLRMFRSPAIDLPTEWSKAERVLFPSPVWDDYR
;
A
#
# COMPACT_ATOMS: atom_id res chain seq x y z
N MET A 1 -50.43 20.10 36.48
CA MET A 1 -49.41 19.06 36.24
C MET A 1 -48.50 19.58 35.14
N THR A 2 -47.39 20.20 35.51
CA THR A 2 -46.39 20.76 34.58
C THR A 2 -45.22 19.79 34.50
N SER A 3 -45.14 19.04 33.41
CA SER A 3 -44.03 18.12 33.13
C SER A 3 -42.82 18.87 32.60
N THR A 4 -41.72 18.80 33.33
CA THR A 4 -40.40 19.32 32.93
C THR A 4 -39.82 18.43 31.80
N PRO A 5 -39.26 19.00 30.71
CA PRO A 5 -38.57 18.19 29.71
C PRO A 5 -37.23 17.67 30.25
N GLN A 6 -37.01 16.36 30.21
CA GLN A 6 -35.70 15.77 30.48
C GLN A 6 -34.78 15.98 29.28
N THR A 7 -33.64 16.62 29.52
CA THR A 7 -32.56 16.77 28.53
C THR A 7 -31.94 15.40 28.23
N PRO A 8 -31.78 15.00 26.95
CA PRO A 8 -31.14 13.72 26.61
C PRO A 8 -29.69 13.69 27.11
N GLY A 9 -29.34 12.66 27.89
CA GLY A 9 -27.98 12.46 28.39
C GLY A 9 -26.96 12.37 27.24
N ARG A 10 -25.83 13.06 27.37
CA ARG A 10 -24.72 13.03 26.41
C ARG A 10 -24.33 11.57 26.11
N PRO A 11 -24.22 11.15 24.84
CA PRO A 11 -23.86 9.78 24.51
C PRO A 11 -22.51 9.42 25.14
N ARG A 12 -22.48 8.27 25.81
CA ARG A 12 -21.30 7.76 26.53
C ARG A 12 -20.19 7.52 25.50
N ARG A 13 -19.17 8.38 25.49
CA ARG A 13 -17.99 8.26 24.61
C ARG A 13 -17.34 6.90 24.89
N VAL A 14 -17.53 5.93 24.00
CA VAL A 14 -16.89 4.61 24.08
C VAL A 14 -15.38 4.84 23.97
N ARG A 15 -14.61 4.34 24.93
CA ARG A 15 -13.16 4.45 24.92
C ARG A 15 -12.63 3.45 23.88
N LEU A 16 -12.25 3.97 22.71
CA LEU A 16 -11.59 3.18 21.68
C LEU A 16 -10.31 2.55 22.23
N SER A 17 -10.01 1.34 21.76
CA SER A 17 -8.76 0.66 22.02
C SER A 17 -7.58 1.47 21.44
N ARG A 18 -6.37 1.16 21.89
CA ARG A 18 -5.16 1.80 21.35
C ARG A 18 -5.02 1.53 19.84
N GLU A 19 -5.37 0.32 19.41
CA GLU A 19 -5.28 -0.14 18.03
C GLU A 19 -6.31 0.55 17.13
N GLU A 20 -7.57 0.63 17.57
CA GLU A 20 -8.63 1.35 16.84
C GLU A 20 -8.27 2.83 16.67
N ARG A 21 -7.65 3.44 17.69
CA ARG A 21 -7.19 4.83 17.58
C ARG A 21 -6.04 4.96 16.58
N LEU A 22 -5.12 4.01 16.57
CA LEU A 22 -3.99 4.02 15.64
C LEU A 22 -4.47 3.89 14.19
N ALA A 23 -5.44 3.01 13.94
CA ALA A 23 -6.06 2.87 12.63
C ALA A 23 -6.69 4.20 12.15
N GLN A 24 -7.39 4.91 13.02
CA GLN A 24 -7.94 6.24 12.69
C GLN A 24 -6.84 7.27 12.37
N ILE A 25 -5.74 7.24 13.11
CA ILE A 25 -4.59 8.13 12.86
C ILE A 25 -3.96 7.83 11.49
N ILE A 26 -3.76 6.55 11.16
CA ILE A 26 -3.23 6.11 9.86
C ILE A 26 -4.15 6.57 8.73
N GLU A 27 -5.45 6.33 8.87
CA GLU A 27 -6.44 6.66 7.84
C GLU A 27 -6.49 8.17 7.56
N ALA A 28 -6.59 8.98 8.61
CA ALA A 28 -6.59 10.45 8.49
C ALA A 28 -5.28 10.97 7.87
N SER A 29 -4.14 10.46 8.35
CA SER A 29 -2.83 10.89 7.87
C SER A 29 -2.58 10.45 6.42
N THR A 30 -3.07 9.28 6.01
CA THR A 30 -3.03 8.82 4.61
C THR A 30 -3.76 9.79 3.69
N ARG A 31 -4.97 10.22 4.08
CA ARG A 31 -5.73 11.22 3.32
C ARG A 31 -5.01 12.56 3.22
N LEU A 32 -4.44 13.05 4.32
CA LEU A 32 -3.78 14.35 4.35
C LEU A 32 -2.48 14.34 3.54
N VAL A 33 -1.59 13.35 3.75
CA VAL A 33 -0.32 13.25 3.03
C VAL A 33 -0.55 12.98 1.54
N SER A 34 -1.52 12.14 1.16
CA SER A 34 -1.83 11.92 -0.27
C SER A 34 -2.27 13.19 -1.01
N ARG A 35 -2.71 14.23 -0.30
CA ARG A 35 -3.11 15.52 -0.89
C ARG A 35 -2.03 16.58 -0.78
N GLN A 36 -1.29 16.62 0.33
CA GLN A 36 -0.44 17.74 0.72
C GLN A 36 1.06 17.40 0.70
N GLY A 37 1.43 16.13 0.57
CA GLY A 37 2.80 15.67 0.80
C GLY A 37 3.17 15.61 2.28
N PHE A 38 4.34 15.04 2.56
CA PHE A 38 4.88 14.97 3.92
C PHE A 38 5.14 16.37 4.46
N TRP A 39 5.74 17.27 3.67
CA TRP A 39 6.11 18.59 4.14
C TRP A 39 4.89 19.46 4.47
N GLY A 40 3.81 19.35 3.69
CA GLY A 40 2.54 20.04 3.95
C GLY A 40 1.78 19.51 5.17
N LEU A 41 2.02 18.27 5.58
CA LEU A 41 1.28 17.63 6.68
C LEU A 41 1.41 18.39 8.01
N SER A 42 0.28 18.69 8.64
CA SER A 42 0.19 19.26 9.98
C SER A 42 -0.30 18.26 11.01
N LEU A 43 0.48 18.03 12.08
CA LEU A 43 0.05 17.19 13.21
C LEU A 43 -1.21 17.72 13.90
N GLN A 44 -1.41 19.04 13.89
CA GLN A 44 -2.61 19.65 14.43
C GLN A 44 -3.84 19.35 13.54
N GLU A 45 -3.69 19.33 12.22
CA GLU A 45 -4.77 18.95 11.30
C GLU A 45 -5.15 17.48 11.48
N VAL A 46 -4.16 16.58 11.54
CA VAL A 46 -4.37 15.15 11.82
C VAL A 46 -5.12 14.96 13.15
N ALA A 47 -4.67 15.63 14.21
CA ALA A 47 -5.30 15.53 15.53
C ALA A 47 -6.75 16.03 15.51
N THR A 48 -7.01 17.15 14.83
CA THR A 48 -8.36 17.69 14.62
C THR A 48 -9.25 16.69 13.89
N GLU A 49 -8.77 16.08 12.81
CA GLU A 49 -9.52 15.11 12.00
C GLU A 49 -9.88 13.84 12.79
N VAL A 50 -8.96 13.35 13.63
CA VAL A 50 -9.18 12.19 14.51
C VAL A 50 -10.03 12.54 15.75
N GLY A 51 -10.15 13.84 16.09
CA GLY A 51 -10.89 14.33 17.24
C GLY A 51 -10.12 14.20 18.58
N ILE A 52 -8.80 14.34 18.54
CA ILE A 52 -7.90 14.34 19.71
C ILE A 52 -7.04 15.63 19.76
N THR A 53 -6.32 15.85 20.86
CA THR A 53 -5.36 16.96 20.95
C THR A 53 -4.06 16.60 20.22
N GLN A 54 -3.30 17.60 19.77
CA GLN A 54 -1.97 17.35 19.17
C GLN A 54 -1.03 16.64 20.14
N ALA A 55 -1.06 17.00 21.44
CA ALA A 55 -0.31 16.27 22.47
C ALA A 55 -0.78 14.80 22.59
N GLY A 56 -2.09 14.55 22.46
CA GLY A 56 -2.66 13.21 22.41
C GLY A 56 -2.17 12.43 21.20
N LEU A 57 -2.10 13.05 20.02
CA LEU A 57 -1.53 12.43 18.81
C LEU A 57 -0.06 12.08 18.99
N LEU A 58 0.75 13.02 19.51
CA LEU A 58 2.18 12.81 19.77
C LEU A 58 2.44 11.66 20.75
N HIS A 59 1.51 11.34 21.65
CA HIS A 59 1.63 10.14 22.49
C HIS A 59 1.61 8.82 21.66
N TYR A 60 0.96 8.81 20.49
CA TYR A 60 0.92 7.63 19.62
C TYR A 60 2.10 7.56 18.65
N VAL A 61 2.48 8.71 18.08
CA VAL A 61 3.43 8.77 16.94
C VAL A 61 4.78 9.38 17.29
N HIS A 62 4.90 9.98 18.48
CA HIS A 62 6.08 10.66 19.02
C HIS A 62 6.53 11.92 18.27
N THR A 63 6.68 11.85 16.94
CA THR A 63 7.07 12.95 16.06
C THR A 63 6.31 12.89 14.74
N LYS A 64 6.51 13.89 13.87
CA LYS A 64 5.95 13.89 12.51
C LYS A 64 6.59 12.80 11.65
N GLU A 65 7.88 12.56 11.83
CA GLU A 65 8.63 11.49 11.20
C GLU A 65 8.18 10.12 11.70
N GLY A 66 7.89 9.99 13.00
CA GLY A 66 7.31 8.75 13.55
C GLY A 66 5.92 8.45 12.99
N LEU A 67 5.11 9.47 12.71
CA LEU A 67 3.85 9.28 11.98
C LEU A 67 4.08 8.80 10.54
N LEU A 68 5.09 9.34 9.84
CA LEU A 68 5.45 8.90 8.49
C LEU A 68 5.94 7.44 8.49
N GLN A 69 6.82 7.07 9.43
CA GLN A 69 7.28 5.68 9.58
C GLN A 69 6.09 4.74 9.79
N LEU A 70 5.15 5.13 10.65
CA LEU A 70 3.96 4.35 10.94
C LEU A 70 3.04 4.20 9.70
N LEU A 71 2.90 5.27 8.90
CA LEU A 71 2.18 5.21 7.62
C LEU A 71 2.81 4.23 6.63
N ILE A 72 4.14 4.19 6.56
CA ILE A 72 4.88 3.28 5.68
C ILE A 72 4.71 1.83 6.15
N GLU A 73 5.11 1.54 7.40
CA GLU A 73 5.17 0.18 7.93
C GLU A 73 3.79 -0.46 8.10
N GLN A 74 2.81 0.30 8.60
CA GLN A 74 1.48 -0.24 8.90
C GLN A 74 0.45 0.06 7.82
N GLY A 75 0.62 1.15 7.08
CA GLY A 75 -0.32 1.56 6.04
C GLY A 75 -0.03 0.93 4.69
N TYR A 76 1.26 0.85 4.30
CA TYR A 76 1.67 0.44 2.95
C TYR A 76 2.28 -0.97 2.91
N ASP A 77 3.38 -1.22 3.63
CA ASP A 77 4.18 -2.46 3.48
C ASP A 77 3.37 -3.74 3.70
N ARG A 78 2.48 -3.73 4.69
CA ARG A 78 1.61 -4.88 5.00
C ARG A 78 0.69 -5.33 3.87
N ARG A 79 0.44 -4.51 2.85
CA ARG A 79 -0.48 -4.85 1.75
C ARG A 79 0.17 -5.56 0.57
N PHE A 80 1.50 -5.69 0.58
CA PHE A 80 2.27 -6.29 -0.50
C PHE A 80 2.86 -7.64 -0.09
N ASP A 81 2.36 -8.27 0.96
CA ASP A 81 2.82 -9.58 1.36
C ASP A 81 2.21 -10.66 0.42
N PRO A 82 3.02 -11.49 -0.26
CA PRO A 82 2.51 -12.64 -1.01
C PRO A 82 1.68 -13.61 -0.16
N GLU A 83 1.87 -13.65 1.17
CA GLU A 83 1.05 -14.45 2.08
C GLU A 83 -0.44 -14.08 1.99
N ASP A 84 -0.77 -12.80 1.80
CA ASP A 84 -2.17 -12.36 1.63
C ASP A 84 -2.78 -12.93 0.35
N PHE A 85 -1.99 -13.08 -0.71
CA PHE A 85 -2.44 -13.72 -1.94
C PHE A 85 -2.63 -15.23 -1.75
N ILE A 86 -1.70 -15.89 -1.06
CA ILE A 86 -1.82 -17.32 -0.72
C ILE A 86 -3.08 -17.57 0.14
N ALA A 87 -3.35 -16.69 1.09
CA ALA A 87 -4.52 -16.76 1.97
C ALA A 87 -5.86 -16.64 1.23
N THR A 88 -5.88 -16.15 -0.01
CA THR A 88 -7.11 -16.11 -0.83
C THR A 88 -7.61 -17.51 -1.21
N GLY A 89 -6.73 -18.53 -1.20
CA GLY A 89 -7.07 -19.87 -1.67
C GLY A 89 -7.27 -19.99 -3.18
N ASP A 90 -6.92 -18.95 -3.96
CA ASP A 90 -6.96 -19.00 -5.42
C ASP A 90 -6.07 -20.14 -5.94
N ALA A 91 -6.51 -20.80 -7.01
CA ALA A 91 -5.79 -21.94 -7.59
C ALA A 91 -4.39 -21.55 -8.09
N ALA A 92 -4.22 -20.33 -8.59
CA ALA A 92 -2.93 -19.79 -8.99
C ALA A 92 -2.06 -19.40 -7.78
N ALA A 93 -2.66 -19.12 -6.63
CA ALA A 93 -1.94 -18.83 -5.38
C ALA A 93 -1.44 -20.09 -4.66
N THR A 94 -2.20 -21.18 -4.76
CA THR A 94 -2.01 -22.41 -3.97
C THR A 94 -1.63 -23.63 -4.79
N HIS A 95 -1.17 -23.44 -6.03
CA HIS A 95 -0.79 -24.55 -6.90
C HIS A 95 0.34 -25.41 -6.27
N PRO A 96 0.33 -26.75 -6.43
CA PRO A 96 1.30 -27.66 -5.80
C PRO A 96 2.78 -27.32 -6.04
N ASP A 97 3.09 -26.77 -7.20
CA ASP A 97 4.45 -26.38 -7.60
C ASP A 97 4.88 -24.98 -7.12
N GLY A 98 3.98 -24.21 -6.50
CA GLY A 98 4.21 -22.83 -6.04
C GLY A 98 3.18 -21.83 -6.57
N ALA A 99 3.21 -20.60 -6.06
CA ALA A 99 2.32 -19.53 -6.49
C ALA A 99 2.68 -18.99 -7.89
N SER A 100 1.70 -18.47 -8.63
CA SER A 100 1.90 -17.73 -9.88
C SER A 100 2.24 -16.28 -9.59
N PHE A 101 3.41 -15.83 -10.06
CA PHE A 101 3.82 -14.43 -9.95
C PHE A 101 2.93 -13.49 -10.79
N PRO A 102 2.58 -13.79 -12.06
CA PRO A 102 1.62 -12.98 -12.81
C PRO A 102 0.24 -12.86 -12.12
N ALA A 103 -0.28 -13.95 -11.54
CA ALA A 103 -1.54 -13.92 -10.80
C ALA A 103 -1.46 -13.05 -9.54
N TYR A 104 -0.34 -13.13 -8.82
CA TYR A 104 -0.06 -12.25 -7.69
C TYR A 104 -0.02 -10.77 -8.12
N CYS A 105 0.59 -10.44 -9.26
CA CYS A 105 0.56 -9.06 -9.77
C CYS A 105 -0.87 -8.61 -10.12
N ARG A 106 -1.72 -9.49 -10.66
CA ARG A 106 -3.15 -9.19 -10.88
C ARG A 106 -3.88 -8.92 -9.55
N TYR A 107 -3.57 -9.71 -8.52
CA TYR A 107 -4.09 -9.50 -7.17
C TYR A 107 -3.69 -8.13 -6.60
N LEU A 108 -2.40 -7.77 -6.68
CA LEU A 108 -1.91 -6.45 -6.27
C LEU A 108 -2.62 -5.32 -7.02
N VAL A 109 -2.71 -5.42 -8.34
CA VAL A 109 -3.37 -4.41 -9.17
C VAL A 109 -4.84 -4.23 -8.81
N ALA A 110 -5.57 -5.32 -8.57
CA ALA A 110 -6.95 -5.26 -8.14
C ALA A 110 -7.11 -4.59 -6.77
N ASN A 111 -6.20 -4.85 -5.83
CA ASN A 111 -6.21 -4.21 -4.52
C ASN A 111 -5.84 -2.73 -4.60
N ASN A 112 -4.83 -2.39 -5.40
CA ASN A 112 -4.39 -1.02 -5.65
C ASN A 112 -5.52 -0.17 -6.27
N ALA A 113 -6.29 -0.76 -7.19
CA ALA A 113 -7.45 -0.09 -7.79
C ALA A 113 -8.60 0.17 -6.80
N ARG A 114 -8.73 -0.65 -5.74
CA ARG A 114 -9.74 -0.47 -4.68
C ARG A 114 -9.36 0.59 -3.66
N ASP A 115 -8.08 0.87 -3.48
CA ASP A 115 -7.58 1.90 -2.56
C ASP A 115 -6.66 2.92 -3.25
N PRO A 116 -7.22 3.78 -4.12
CA PRO A 116 -6.44 4.80 -4.83
C PRO A 116 -5.84 5.85 -3.89
N GLN A 117 -6.34 6.00 -2.66
CA GLN A 117 -5.79 6.96 -1.70
C GLN A 117 -4.44 6.48 -1.17
N LEU A 118 -4.31 5.21 -0.84
CA LEU A 118 -3.05 4.61 -0.43
C LEU A 118 -2.02 4.65 -1.57
N ILE A 119 -2.44 4.39 -2.81
CA ILE A 119 -1.51 4.48 -3.96
C ILE A 119 -1.04 5.90 -4.18
N ARG A 120 -1.93 6.89 -4.04
CA ARG A 120 -1.53 8.30 -4.12
C ARG A 120 -0.55 8.68 -3.01
N LEU A 121 -0.79 8.22 -1.76
CA LEU A 121 0.15 8.42 -0.65
C LEU A 121 1.55 7.92 -1.04
N TYR A 122 1.64 6.67 -1.49
CA TYR A 122 2.90 6.05 -1.87
C TYR A 122 3.62 6.80 -2.99
N MET A 123 2.88 7.19 -4.04
CA MET A 123 3.45 7.93 -5.17
C MET A 123 3.98 9.31 -4.77
N VAL A 124 3.28 10.01 -3.89
CA VAL A 124 3.72 11.31 -3.35
C VAL A 124 4.99 11.14 -2.52
N LEU A 125 5.01 10.19 -1.58
CA LEU A 125 6.18 9.93 -0.75
C LEU A 125 7.37 9.42 -1.58
N GLY A 126 7.12 8.59 -2.59
CA GLY A 126 8.14 8.11 -3.51
C GLY A 126 8.77 9.26 -4.30
N ALA A 127 7.98 10.24 -4.74
CA ALA A 127 8.51 11.43 -5.39
C ALA A 127 9.27 12.35 -4.42
N GLU A 128 8.73 12.62 -3.23
CA GLU A 128 9.39 13.47 -2.23
C GLU A 128 10.70 12.87 -1.71
N SER A 129 10.74 11.54 -1.56
CA SER A 129 11.91 10.80 -1.07
C SER A 129 13.11 10.76 -2.02
N MET A 130 12.98 11.29 -3.25
CA MET A 130 14.13 11.51 -4.14
C MET A 130 15.12 12.54 -3.58
N SER A 131 14.66 13.42 -2.68
CA SER A 131 15.52 14.31 -1.90
C SER A 131 16.15 13.53 -0.74
N PRO A 132 17.50 13.53 -0.61
CA PRO A 132 18.20 12.91 0.53
C PRO A 132 17.79 13.46 1.90
N GLU A 133 17.25 14.68 1.94
CA GLU A 133 16.76 15.35 3.14
C GLU A 133 15.37 14.86 3.59
N HIS A 134 14.65 14.13 2.74
CA HIS A 134 13.33 13.61 3.07
C HIS A 134 13.43 12.46 4.08
N PRO A 135 12.64 12.43 5.16
CA PRO A 135 12.79 11.40 6.20
C PRO A 135 12.53 9.95 5.73
N ALA A 136 11.79 9.77 4.63
CA ALA A 136 11.61 8.44 4.00
C ALA A 136 12.67 8.07 2.96
N HIS A 137 13.69 8.90 2.70
CA HIS A 137 14.70 8.64 1.67
C HIS A 137 15.33 7.25 1.81
N ALA A 138 15.86 6.93 2.99
CA ALA A 138 16.49 5.64 3.25
C ALA A 138 15.53 4.45 3.08
N TYR A 139 14.24 4.62 3.41
CA TYR A 139 13.25 3.57 3.20
C TYR A 139 13.04 3.29 1.71
N PHE A 140 12.84 4.34 0.89
CA PHE A 140 12.61 4.17 -0.55
C PHE A 140 13.87 3.71 -1.29
N ASP A 141 15.05 4.12 -0.86
CA ASP A 141 16.34 3.66 -1.39
C ASP A 141 16.55 2.16 -1.16
N ALA A 142 16.24 1.67 0.05
CA ALA A 142 16.34 0.24 0.39
C ALA A 142 15.19 -0.63 -0.15
N ARG A 143 14.11 -0.01 -0.66
CA ARG A 143 12.87 -0.71 -1.00
C ARG A 143 13.02 -1.77 -2.09
N PRO A 144 13.76 -1.57 -3.20
CA PRO A 144 13.92 -2.61 -4.22
C PRO A 144 14.49 -3.92 -3.66
N ASP A 145 15.53 -3.82 -2.82
CA ASP A 145 16.10 -4.98 -2.14
C ASP A 145 15.14 -5.59 -1.12
N ALA A 146 14.43 -4.76 -0.34
CA ALA A 146 13.45 -5.25 0.63
C ALA A 146 12.31 -6.03 -0.04
N VAL A 147 11.78 -5.51 -1.15
CA VAL A 147 10.74 -6.20 -1.94
C VAL A 147 11.28 -7.49 -2.55
N TRP A 148 12.51 -7.47 -3.07
CA TRP A 148 13.16 -8.68 -3.57
C TRP A 148 13.28 -9.76 -2.49
N GLN A 149 13.72 -9.40 -1.28
CA GLN A 149 13.82 -10.34 -0.17
C GLN A 149 12.44 -10.89 0.26
N LEU A 150 11.44 -10.01 0.35
CA LEU A 150 10.07 -10.41 0.66
C LEU A 150 9.54 -11.42 -0.35
N TYR A 151 9.66 -11.14 -1.64
CA TYR A 151 9.17 -12.04 -2.68
C TYR A 151 9.99 -13.34 -2.74
N SER A 152 11.27 -13.30 -2.38
CA SER A 152 12.14 -14.49 -2.30
C SER A 152 11.72 -15.47 -1.20
N ALA A 153 10.91 -15.05 -0.23
CA ALA A 153 10.36 -15.94 0.79
C ALA A 153 9.23 -16.83 0.26
N THR A 154 8.69 -16.53 -0.92
CA THR A 154 7.60 -17.28 -1.53
C THR A 154 8.11 -18.28 -2.57
N ARG A 155 7.53 -19.48 -2.59
CA ARG A 155 7.80 -20.47 -3.65
C ARG A 155 6.98 -20.12 -4.88
N TRP A 156 7.63 -19.53 -5.88
CA TRP A 156 7.02 -19.18 -7.17
C TRP A 156 7.18 -20.30 -8.20
N ARG A 157 6.15 -20.52 -9.01
CA ARG A 157 6.23 -21.30 -10.26
C ARG A 157 6.82 -20.41 -11.34
N ILE A 158 7.89 -20.89 -11.96
CA ILE A 158 8.68 -20.13 -12.92
C ILE A 158 8.95 -21.03 -14.13
N PRO A 159 8.74 -20.53 -15.36
CA PRO A 159 9.06 -21.30 -16.56
C PRO A 159 10.53 -21.74 -16.55
N PRO A 160 10.85 -23.00 -16.93
CA PRO A 160 12.22 -23.50 -17.00
C PRO A 160 13.14 -22.61 -17.86
N GLU A 161 12.60 -21.98 -18.90
CA GLU A 161 13.29 -21.05 -19.80
C GLU A 161 13.86 -19.82 -19.09
N ILE A 162 13.28 -19.43 -17.96
CA ILE A 162 13.75 -18.28 -17.16
C ILE A 162 14.90 -18.69 -16.23
N GLY A 163 15.03 -19.96 -15.86
CA GLY A 163 16.12 -20.45 -15.01
C GLY A 163 15.87 -20.32 -13.49
N GLY A 164 14.61 -20.13 -13.08
CA GLY A 164 14.19 -20.12 -11.67
C GLY A 164 14.20 -18.75 -11.00
N TRP A 165 13.99 -18.72 -9.68
CA TRP A 165 13.74 -17.46 -8.95
C TRP A 165 14.90 -16.48 -8.99
N PRO A 166 16.18 -16.85 -8.79
CA PRO A 166 17.28 -15.88 -8.85
C PRO A 166 17.36 -15.09 -10.16
N ALA A 167 16.92 -15.68 -11.29
CA ALA A 167 16.89 -15.03 -12.60
C ALA A 167 15.69 -14.09 -12.80
N MET A 168 14.70 -14.12 -11.89
CA MET A 168 13.51 -13.26 -11.96
C MET A 168 13.77 -11.81 -11.52
N ARG A 169 14.91 -11.48 -10.90
CA ARG A 169 15.13 -10.17 -10.27
C ARG A 169 14.86 -9.00 -11.21
N GLU A 170 15.47 -9.02 -12.39
CA GLU A 170 15.29 -7.96 -13.39
C GLU A 170 13.82 -7.87 -13.86
N LEU A 171 13.16 -9.03 -14.04
CA LEU A 171 11.75 -9.06 -14.45
C LEU A 171 10.82 -8.55 -13.33
N VAL A 172 11.11 -8.85 -12.06
CA VAL A 172 10.36 -8.33 -10.90
C VAL A 172 10.50 -6.82 -10.83
N GLU A 173 11.72 -6.29 -10.92
CA GLU A 173 11.99 -4.85 -10.92
C GLU A 173 11.27 -4.15 -12.08
N LEU A 174 11.34 -4.70 -13.29
CA LEU A 174 10.63 -4.17 -14.47
C LEU A 174 9.10 -4.24 -14.31
N THR A 175 8.58 -5.31 -13.70
CA THR A 175 7.16 -5.51 -13.42
C THR A 175 6.64 -4.45 -12.46
N ILE A 176 7.37 -4.18 -11.38
CA ILE A 176 7.02 -3.14 -10.38
C ILE A 176 7.09 -1.75 -11.02
N ALA A 177 8.17 -1.44 -11.75
CA ALA A 177 8.31 -0.15 -12.44
C ALA A 177 7.18 0.09 -13.46
N THR A 178 6.78 -0.95 -14.17
CA THR A 178 5.63 -0.90 -15.10
C THR A 178 4.32 -0.64 -14.34
N MET A 179 4.12 -1.31 -13.21
CA MET A 179 2.93 -1.11 -12.37
C MET A 179 2.86 0.32 -11.83
N ASP A 180 3.98 0.84 -11.31
CA ASP A 180 4.07 2.20 -10.79
C ASP A 180 3.75 3.25 -11.86
N GLY A 181 4.27 3.07 -13.09
CA GLY A 181 3.97 3.94 -14.22
C GLY A 181 2.49 3.94 -14.60
N LEU A 182 1.81 2.80 -14.51
CA LEU A 182 0.35 2.72 -14.73
C LEU A 182 -0.43 3.35 -13.57
N GLN A 183 -0.03 3.09 -12.33
CA GLN A 183 -0.63 3.70 -11.14
C GLN A 183 -0.54 5.23 -11.18
N LEU A 184 0.58 5.79 -11.65
CA LEU A 184 0.69 7.24 -11.86
C LEU A 184 -0.33 7.76 -12.89
N ARG A 185 -0.54 7.02 -13.99
CA ARG A 185 -1.50 7.38 -15.05
C ARG A 185 -2.94 7.34 -14.58
N MET A 186 -3.28 6.54 -13.56
CA MET A 186 -4.65 6.48 -13.02
C MET A 186 -5.11 7.81 -12.40
N PHE A 187 -4.18 8.69 -12.03
CA PHE A 187 -4.46 10.02 -11.45
C PHE A 187 -4.35 11.17 -12.45
N ARG A 188 -4.02 10.90 -13.72
CA ARG A 188 -3.89 11.91 -14.78
C ARG A 188 -5.21 12.03 -15.55
N SER A 189 -5.28 12.99 -16.48
CA SER A 189 -6.44 13.18 -17.36
C SER A 189 -6.06 12.87 -18.82
N PRO A 190 -6.77 11.95 -19.51
CA PRO A 190 -7.83 11.09 -18.97
C PRO A 190 -7.27 10.03 -18.01
N ALA A 191 -8.05 9.70 -16.97
CA ALA A 191 -7.69 8.64 -16.02
C ALA A 191 -7.86 7.27 -16.70
N ILE A 192 -6.93 6.36 -16.43
CA ILE A 192 -7.00 4.98 -16.93
C ILE A 192 -7.68 4.05 -15.92
N ASP A 193 -8.27 2.97 -16.42
CA ASP A 193 -8.62 1.81 -15.59
C ASP A 193 -7.38 0.94 -15.40
N LEU A 194 -6.90 0.86 -14.14
CA LEU A 194 -5.62 0.21 -13.83
C LEU A 194 -5.62 -1.30 -14.17
N PRO A 195 -6.64 -2.11 -13.79
CA PRO A 195 -6.69 -3.52 -14.19
C PRO A 195 -6.71 -3.73 -15.72
N THR A 196 -7.46 -2.90 -16.45
CA THR A 196 -7.52 -2.97 -17.91
C THR A 196 -6.16 -2.69 -18.55
N GLU A 197 -5.46 -1.64 -18.13
CA GLU A 197 -4.14 -1.32 -18.68
C GLU A 197 -3.08 -2.33 -18.24
N TRP A 198 -3.16 -2.84 -17.00
CA TRP A 198 -2.29 -3.91 -16.53
C TRP A 198 -2.40 -5.16 -17.41
N SER A 199 -3.61 -5.55 -17.82
CA SER A 199 -3.80 -6.72 -18.70
C SER A 199 -3.06 -6.62 -20.04
N LYS A 200 -2.76 -5.40 -20.51
CA LYS A 200 -1.96 -5.16 -21.71
C LYS A 200 -0.47 -5.29 -21.41
N ALA A 201 -0.02 -4.68 -20.31
CA ALA A 201 1.37 -4.75 -19.85
C ALA A 201 1.79 -6.19 -19.47
N GLU A 202 0.91 -6.94 -18.81
CA GLU A 202 1.12 -8.34 -18.42
C GLU A 202 1.48 -9.21 -19.63
N ARG A 203 0.87 -8.97 -20.80
CA ARG A 203 1.19 -9.74 -22.02
C ARG A 203 2.59 -9.47 -22.56
N VAL A 204 3.16 -8.30 -22.26
CA VAL A 204 4.53 -7.93 -22.65
C VAL A 204 5.53 -8.45 -21.63
N LEU A 205 5.21 -8.32 -20.33
CA LEU A 205 6.07 -8.79 -19.23
C LEU A 205 6.15 -10.31 -19.15
N PHE A 206 5.05 -11.01 -19.45
CA PHE A 206 4.93 -12.47 -19.34
C PHE A 206 4.46 -13.08 -20.67
N PRO A 207 5.25 -13.02 -21.75
CA PRO A 207 4.78 -13.33 -23.09
C PRO A 207 4.42 -14.82 -23.30
N SER A 208 3.46 -15.07 -24.19
CA SER A 208 3.15 -16.40 -24.72
C SER A 208 4.26 -16.86 -25.70
N PRO A 209 4.57 -18.17 -25.78
CA PRO A 209 3.96 -19.27 -25.01
C PRO A 209 4.60 -19.52 -23.64
N VAL A 210 5.72 -18.86 -23.33
CA VAL A 210 6.57 -19.14 -22.15
C VAL A 210 5.77 -19.13 -20.84
N TRP A 211 4.80 -18.23 -20.72
CA TRP A 211 4.03 -18.04 -19.48
C TRP A 211 2.61 -18.59 -19.50
N ASP A 212 2.18 -19.30 -20.56
CA ASP A 212 0.77 -19.67 -20.74
C ASP A 212 0.26 -20.55 -19.58
N ASP A 213 1.07 -21.48 -19.09
CA ASP A 213 0.74 -22.37 -17.94
C ASP A 213 1.09 -21.76 -16.56
N TYR A 214 1.60 -20.52 -16.53
CA TYR A 214 2.12 -19.85 -15.34
C TYR A 214 1.34 -18.59 -14.96
N ARG A 215 0.29 -18.24 -15.71
CA ARG A 215 -0.56 -17.06 -15.46
C ARG A 215 -1.72 -17.31 -14.52
#